data_AF-A0AAU1NV60-F1
#
_entry.id   AF-A0AAU1NV60-F1
#
_cell.length_a   1.000
_cell.length_b   1.000
_cell.length_c   1.000
_cell.angle_alpha   90.00
_cell.angle_beta   90.00
_cell.angle_gamma   90.00
#
_symmetry.space_group_name_H-M   'P 1'
#
loop_
_entity.id
_entity.type
_entity.pdbx_description
1 polymer ?
#
loop_
_entity_poly.entity_id
_entity_poly.type
_entity_poly.pdbx_seq_one_letter_code
_entity_poly.pdbx_strand_id
1 'polypeptide(L)'
;MNSLEIHTISRQLAALLWRQHTVYRERGGSAVIRGEHVGKWISLTARGTGHVHIRAGRLLDGGTSAPARAETTAPFDGDITELAAHCRALLLETVDSTTGTAPADPATPAHGQRPLRSGNRGSITFAPACGAVALGLFLAAMGGVLG
;
A
#
# COMPACT_ATOMS: atom_id res chain seq x y z
N MET A 1 -7.59 -21.57 -4.32
CA MET A 1 -6.18 -21.40 -4.70
C MET A 1 -5.32 -21.63 -3.46
N ASN A 2 -4.33 -22.50 -3.53
CA ASN A 2 -3.44 -22.86 -2.42
C ASN A 2 -2.14 -22.02 -2.40
N SER A 3 -1.34 -22.15 -1.34
CA SER A 3 -0.10 -21.37 -1.17
C SER A 3 0.97 -21.67 -2.23
N LEU A 4 1.03 -22.89 -2.77
CA LEU A 4 1.98 -23.25 -3.82
C LEU A 4 1.58 -22.61 -5.15
N GLU A 5 0.28 -22.63 -5.48
CA GLU A 5 -0.27 -21.96 -6.66
C GLU A 5 0.03 -20.46 -6.65
N ILE A 6 -0.21 -19.78 -5.51
CA ILE A 6 0.13 -18.36 -5.36
C ILE A 6 1.62 -18.10 -5.59
N HIS A 7 2.50 -18.94 -5.04
CA HIS A 7 3.94 -18.76 -5.23
C HIS A 7 4.36 -18.96 -6.71
N THR A 8 3.80 -19.96 -7.39
CA THR A 8 4.04 -20.20 -8.82
C THR A 8 3.56 -19.05 -9.69
N ILE A 9 2.33 -18.59 -9.48
CA ILE A 9 1.74 -17.42 -10.17
C ILE A 9 2.61 -16.19 -9.93
N SER A 10 3.05 -15.97 -8.68
CA SER A 10 3.90 -14.84 -8.33
C SER A 10 5.23 -14.84 -9.08
N ARG A 11 5.85 -16.00 -9.29
CA ARG A 11 7.08 -16.12 -10.08
C ARG A 11 6.85 -15.81 -11.56
N GLN A 12 5.76 -16.31 -12.14
CA GLN A 12 5.42 -16.02 -13.53
C GLN A 12 5.12 -14.54 -13.72
N LEU A 13 4.34 -13.96 -12.82
CA LEU A 13 4.00 -12.54 -12.81
C LEU A 13 5.26 -11.66 -12.67
N ALA A 14 6.18 -12.02 -11.76
CA ALA A 14 7.40 -11.27 -11.53
C ALA A 14 8.25 -11.15 -12.81
N ALA A 15 8.34 -12.22 -13.59
CA ALA A 15 9.05 -12.24 -14.88
C ALA A 15 8.41 -11.34 -15.94
N LEU A 16 7.10 -11.11 -15.88
CA LEU A 16 6.39 -10.18 -16.79
C LEU A 16 6.45 -8.72 -16.35
N LEU A 17 6.56 -8.48 -15.04
CA LEU A 17 6.58 -7.12 -14.49
C LEU A 17 7.97 -6.51 -14.56
N TRP A 18 9.01 -7.29 -14.23
CA TRP A 18 10.33 -6.76 -13.90
C TRP A 18 11.47 -7.63 -14.39
N ARG A 19 12.50 -6.97 -14.95
CA ARG A 19 13.73 -7.63 -15.41
C ARG A 19 14.52 -8.25 -14.26
N GLN A 20 14.55 -7.60 -13.10
CA GLN A 20 15.21 -8.09 -11.89
C GLN A 20 14.20 -8.12 -10.75
N HIS A 21 14.05 -9.26 -10.10
CA HIS A 21 13.05 -9.41 -9.05
C HIS A 21 13.43 -10.49 -8.03
N THR A 22 12.88 -10.35 -6.83
CA THR A 22 12.89 -11.39 -5.79
C THR A 22 11.46 -11.75 -5.42
N VAL A 23 11.18 -13.04 -5.20
CA VAL A 23 9.87 -13.51 -4.75
C VAL A 23 10.01 -14.20 -3.40
N TYR A 24 9.32 -13.67 -2.39
CA TYR A 24 9.24 -14.27 -1.06
C TYR A 24 7.89 -14.98 -0.89
N ARG A 25 7.93 -16.13 -0.22
CA ARG A 25 6.72 -16.84 0.21
C ARG A 25 6.49 -16.55 1.68
N GLU A 26 5.27 -16.18 2.03
CA GLU A 26 4.88 -15.97 3.42
C GLU A 26 4.15 -17.18 3.98
N ARG A 27 4.22 -17.37 5.30
CA ARG A 27 3.59 -18.52 5.98
C ARG A 27 2.05 -18.50 5.87
N GLY A 28 1.45 -17.35 5.58
CA GLY A 28 0.00 -17.16 5.42
C GLY A 28 -0.56 -17.53 4.04
N GLY A 29 0.26 -18.08 3.14
CA GLY A 29 -0.19 -18.40 1.77
C GLY A 29 -0.17 -17.23 0.80
N SER A 30 0.39 -16.10 1.22
CA SER A 30 0.74 -14.95 0.41
C SER A 30 2.14 -15.10 -0.19
N ALA A 31 2.41 -14.33 -1.23
CA ALA A 31 3.74 -14.14 -1.78
C ALA A 31 3.99 -12.67 -2.08
N VAL A 32 5.22 -12.22 -1.86
CA VAL A 32 5.65 -10.83 -2.09
C VAL A 32 6.70 -10.81 -3.19
N ILE A 33 6.43 -10.07 -4.24
CA ILE A 33 7.34 -9.80 -5.34
C ILE A 33 7.99 -8.44 -5.08
N ARG A 34 9.30 -8.36 -5.17
CA ARG A 34 10.05 -7.12 -5.05
C ARG A 34 10.85 -6.85 -6.31
N GLY A 35 10.81 -5.60 -6.74
CA GLY A 35 11.62 -5.05 -7.81
C GLY A 35 12.50 -3.97 -7.21
N GLU A 36 13.62 -4.35 -6.62
CA GLU A 36 14.56 -3.43 -5.96
C GLU A 36 15.01 -2.32 -6.92
N HIS A 37 15.34 -2.69 -8.16
CA HIS A 37 15.76 -1.77 -9.23
C HIS A 37 14.73 -0.68 -9.59
N VAL A 38 13.44 -0.88 -9.28
CA VAL A 38 12.37 0.12 -9.50
C VAL A 38 11.80 0.67 -8.19
N GLY A 39 12.30 0.22 -7.03
CA GLY A 39 11.82 0.65 -5.72
C GLY A 39 10.36 0.30 -5.45
N LYS A 40 9.85 -0.83 -5.96
CA LYS A 40 8.44 -1.25 -5.82
C LYS A 40 8.30 -2.68 -5.29
N TRP A 41 7.17 -2.95 -4.66
CA TRP A 41 6.77 -4.30 -4.25
C TRP A 41 5.29 -4.55 -4.53
N ILE A 42 4.94 -5.81 -4.73
CA ILE A 42 3.57 -6.33 -4.85
C ILE A 42 3.42 -7.53 -3.94
N SER A 43 2.30 -7.64 -3.21
CA SER A 43 1.91 -8.89 -2.54
C SER A 43 0.68 -9.49 -3.21
N LEU A 44 0.67 -10.81 -3.36
CA LEU A 44 -0.46 -11.60 -3.82
C LEU A 44 -0.93 -12.52 -2.71
N THR A 45 -2.23 -12.55 -2.48
CA THR A 45 -2.88 -13.45 -1.52
C THR A 45 -4.13 -14.04 -2.14
N ALA A 46 -4.32 -15.36 -2.02
CA ALA A 46 -5.57 -15.99 -2.43
C ALA A 46 -6.75 -15.41 -1.63
N ARG A 47 -7.84 -15.04 -2.32
CA ARG A 47 -9.06 -14.56 -1.67
C ARG A 47 -10.25 -15.39 -2.15
N GLY A 48 -10.66 -16.37 -1.36
CA GLY A 48 -11.72 -17.29 -1.77
C GLY A 48 -11.38 -18.06 -3.04
N THR A 49 -12.42 -18.37 -3.83
CA THR A 49 -12.29 -19.16 -5.05
C THR A 49 -12.11 -18.24 -6.26
N GLY A 50 -11.05 -18.45 -7.03
CA GLY A 50 -10.83 -17.74 -8.29
C GLY A 50 -10.56 -16.23 -8.18
N HIS A 51 -10.18 -15.72 -7.01
CA HIS A 51 -9.78 -14.32 -6.86
C HIS A 51 -8.44 -14.18 -6.14
N VAL A 52 -7.72 -13.13 -6.50
CA VAL A 52 -6.43 -12.75 -5.90
C VAL A 52 -6.57 -11.35 -5.34
N HIS A 53 -6.22 -11.20 -4.07
CA HIS A 53 -6.00 -9.90 -3.47
C HIS A 53 -4.58 -9.44 -3.78
N ILE A 54 -4.46 -8.24 -4.33
CA ILE A 54 -3.21 -7.64 -4.79
C ILE A 54 -2.99 -6.37 -3.98
N ARG A 55 -1.80 -6.22 -3.40
CA ARG A 55 -1.39 -4.98 -2.72
C ARG A 55 -0.09 -4.52 -3.34
N ALA A 56 0.07 -3.22 -3.54
CA ALA A 56 1.27 -2.65 -4.11
C ALA A 56 1.76 -1.48 -3.26
N GLY A 57 3.08 -1.33 -3.23
CA GLY A 57 3.73 -0.25 -2.50
C GLY A 57 5.15 -0.01 -2.99
N ARG A 58 5.86 0.80 -2.21
CA ARG A 58 7.25 1.18 -2.49
C ARG A 58 8.20 0.47 -1.57
N LEU A 59 9.40 0.25 -2.07
CA LEU A 59 10.54 -0.08 -1.24
C LEU A 59 11.18 1.21 -0.75
N LEU A 60 11.54 1.22 0.53
CA LEU A 60 12.31 2.27 1.17
C LEU A 60 13.79 1.98 1.02
N ASP A 61 14.59 3.03 1.25
CA ASP A 61 16.03 2.88 1.38
C ASP A 61 16.37 1.85 2.47
N GLY A 62 17.33 0.97 2.18
CA GLY A 62 17.63 -0.19 3.03
C GLY A 62 16.76 -1.43 2.76
N GLY A 63 15.86 -1.38 1.78
CA GLY A 63 15.11 -2.55 1.32
C GLY A 63 13.94 -2.92 2.22
N THR A 64 13.44 -2.00 3.04
CA THR A 64 12.19 -2.19 3.79
C THR A 64 10.98 -1.94 2.88
N SER A 65 9.95 -2.78 2.95
CA SER A 65 8.69 -2.50 2.25
C SER A 65 7.89 -1.46 3.02
N ALA A 66 7.59 -0.33 2.39
CA ALA A 66 6.62 0.63 2.92
C ALA A 66 5.21 -0.01 2.97
N PRO A 67 4.28 0.51 3.78
CA PRO A 67 2.87 0.10 3.72
C PRO A 67 2.29 0.18 2.31
N ALA A 68 1.33 -0.68 2.01
CA ALA A 68 0.64 -0.66 0.73
C ALA A 68 -0.02 0.70 0.50
N ARG A 69 0.11 1.22 -0.72
CA ARG A 69 -0.51 2.48 -1.14
C ARG A 69 -1.73 2.25 -2.01
N ALA A 70 -1.76 1.12 -2.71
CA ALA A 70 -2.84 0.71 -3.57
C ALA A 70 -3.13 -0.77 -3.34
N GLU A 71 -4.41 -1.13 -3.30
CA GLU A 71 -4.87 -2.50 -3.06
C GLU A 71 -6.10 -2.78 -3.91
N THR A 72 -6.20 -3.98 -4.48
CA THR A 72 -7.37 -4.41 -5.25
C THR A 72 -7.62 -5.90 -5.10
N THR A 73 -8.78 -6.37 -5.55
CA THR A 73 -9.06 -7.80 -5.71
C THR A 73 -9.44 -8.02 -7.17
N ALA A 74 -8.73 -8.92 -7.84
CA ALA A 74 -9.00 -9.28 -9.22
C ALA A 74 -9.48 -10.75 -9.31
N PRO A 75 -10.40 -11.07 -10.23
CA PRO A 75 -10.62 -12.46 -10.61
C PRO A 75 -9.34 -13.03 -11.21
N PHE A 76 -9.17 -14.34 -11.10
CA PHE A 76 -8.08 -15.09 -11.72
C PHE A 76 -8.59 -16.44 -12.20
N ASP A 77 -8.66 -16.58 -13.52
CA ASP A 77 -9.09 -17.76 -14.25
C ASP A 77 -7.93 -18.56 -14.86
N GLY A 78 -6.69 -18.10 -14.64
CA GLY A 78 -5.48 -18.68 -15.20
C GLY A 78 -4.70 -17.74 -16.12
N ASP A 79 -5.28 -16.61 -16.53
CA ASP A 79 -4.57 -15.64 -17.38
C ASP A 79 -3.59 -14.77 -16.58
N ILE A 80 -2.30 -15.12 -16.68
CA ILE A 80 -1.21 -14.38 -16.04
C ILE A 80 -1.00 -12.99 -16.67
N THR A 81 -1.33 -12.82 -17.95
CA THR A 81 -1.12 -11.56 -18.66
C THR A 81 -2.14 -10.50 -18.27
N GLU A 82 -3.40 -10.90 -18.07
CA GLU A 82 -4.45 -10.04 -17.52
C GLU A 82 -4.14 -9.65 -16.08
N LEU A 83 -3.71 -10.61 -15.25
CA LEU A 83 -3.25 -10.32 -13.90
C LEU A 83 -2.06 -9.34 -13.89
N ALA A 84 -1.13 -9.47 -14.84
CA ALA A 84 -0.03 -8.52 -15.00
C ALA A 84 -0.51 -7.13 -15.38
N ALA A 85 -1.57 -6.99 -16.20
CA ALA A 85 -2.16 -5.71 -16.50
C ALA A 85 -2.75 -5.04 -15.24
N HIS A 86 -3.49 -5.78 -14.42
CA HIS A 86 -4.00 -5.29 -13.13
C HIS A 86 -2.87 -4.84 -12.20
N CYS A 87 -1.80 -5.64 -12.09
CA CYS A 87 -0.64 -5.29 -11.27
C CYS A 87 0.07 -4.03 -11.77
N ARG A 88 0.23 -3.85 -13.09
CA ARG A 88 0.84 -2.63 -13.65
C ARG A 88 -0.01 -1.40 -13.38
N ALA A 89 -1.33 -1.50 -13.55
CA ALA A 89 -2.25 -0.42 -13.20
C ALA A 89 -2.12 -0.03 -11.71
N LEU A 90 -2.13 -1.01 -10.82
CA LEU A 90 -2.00 -0.78 -9.38
C LEU A 90 -0.63 -0.16 -9.02
N LEU A 91 0.44 -0.55 -9.71
CA LEU A 91 1.77 0.04 -9.52
C LEU A 91 1.83 1.51 -9.94
N LEU A 92 1.09 1.93 -10.96
CA LEU A 92 1.02 3.34 -11.39
C LEU A 92 0.38 4.22 -10.31
N GLU A 93 -0.67 3.73 -9.65
CA GLU A 93 -1.31 4.43 -8.50
C GLU A 93 -0.32 4.68 -7.35
N THR A 94 0.72 3.85 -7.22
CA THR A 94 1.74 4.06 -6.20
C THR A 94 2.73 5.19 -6.52
N VAL A 95 2.70 5.80 -7.70
CA VAL A 95 3.66 6.86 -8.12
C VAL A 95 3.24 8.24 -7.61
N ASP A 96 1.93 8.49 -7.46
CA ASP A 96 1.36 9.81 -7.18
C ASP A 96 1.63 10.33 -5.76
N SER A 97 2.12 9.49 -4.85
CA SER A 97 2.44 9.91 -3.48
C SER A 97 3.85 10.51 -3.29
N THR A 98 4.62 10.81 -4.36
CA THR A 98 6.02 11.35 -4.27
C THR A 98 6.19 12.82 -4.60
N THR A 99 5.16 13.60 -4.82
CA THR A 99 5.36 15.04 -5.07
C THR A 99 5.44 15.80 -3.74
N GLY A 100 6.51 15.52 -2.98
CA GLY A 100 7.16 16.56 -2.19
C GLY A 100 8.06 17.35 -3.14
N THR A 101 7.71 18.61 -3.39
CA THR A 101 8.36 19.57 -4.30
C THR A 101 7.89 19.50 -5.76
N ALA A 102 6.69 20.03 -6.02
CA ALA A 102 6.47 20.78 -7.25
C ALA A 102 7.04 22.20 -7.03
N PRO A 103 7.73 22.83 -8.01
CA PRO A 103 8.00 24.25 -7.93
C PRO A 103 6.67 24.99 -7.94
N ALA A 104 6.38 25.71 -6.86
CA ALA A 104 5.27 26.64 -6.81
C ALA A 104 5.64 27.86 -7.65
N ASP A 105 5.02 27.99 -8.81
CA ASP A 105 5.06 29.18 -9.66
C ASP A 105 3.63 29.53 -10.11
N PRO A 106 3.35 30.79 -10.47
CA PRO A 106 2.75 31.74 -9.54
C PRO A 106 1.26 31.98 -9.76
N ALA A 107 0.68 32.63 -8.75
CA ALA A 107 -0.69 33.09 -8.58
C ALA A 107 -1.50 33.44 -9.85
N THR A 108 -2.77 33.05 -9.84
CA THR A 108 -3.88 33.78 -10.49
C THR A 108 -5.08 33.86 -9.53
N PRO A 109 -5.93 34.90 -9.64
CA PRO A 109 -6.25 35.77 -8.52
C PRO A 109 -7.54 35.42 -7.78
N ALA A 110 -7.59 35.90 -6.53
CA ALA A 110 -8.79 35.96 -5.72
C ALA A 110 -9.89 36.84 -6.35
N HIS A 111 -11.09 36.27 -6.49
CA HIS A 111 -12.36 36.99 -6.65
C HIS A 111 -13.43 36.11 -5.98
N GLY A 112 -14.22 36.54 -5.00
CA GLY A 112 -14.45 37.88 -4.50
C GLY A 112 -14.90 37.87 -3.05
N GLN A 113 -14.78 39.04 -2.44
CA GLN A 113 -15.19 39.30 -1.07
C GLN A 113 -16.69 39.69 -1.01
N ARG A 114 -17.33 39.20 0.06
CA ARG A 114 -18.32 39.87 0.96
C ARG A 114 -19.77 40.14 0.45
N PRO A 115 -20.78 40.40 1.35
CA PRO A 115 -20.71 40.64 2.81
C PRO A 115 -21.72 39.93 3.74
N LEU A 116 -21.38 40.05 5.04
CA LEU A 116 -22.06 39.81 6.32
C LEU A 116 -23.59 39.63 6.39
N ARG A 117 -24.02 38.74 7.31
CA ARG A 117 -25.11 39.09 8.25
C ARG A 117 -24.91 38.48 9.64
N SER A 118 -25.02 39.38 10.61
CA SER A 118 -25.05 39.20 12.07
C SER A 118 -26.40 38.62 12.54
N GLY A 119 -26.36 37.86 13.66
CA GLY A 119 -27.55 37.43 14.42
C GLY A 119 -27.27 36.14 15.20
N ASN A 120 -26.59 36.18 16.35
CA ASN A 120 -27.15 36.33 17.72
C ASN A 120 -27.75 35.04 18.32
N ARG A 121 -27.14 34.64 19.46
CA ARG A 121 -27.66 33.87 20.61
C ARG A 121 -28.07 32.39 20.42
N GLY A 122 -27.30 31.54 21.10
CA GLY A 122 -27.69 30.19 21.50
C GLY A 122 -26.59 29.54 22.32
N SER A 123 -26.64 29.72 23.64
CA SER A 123 -25.85 28.98 24.64
C SER A 123 -26.12 27.47 24.56
N ILE A 124 -25.11 26.62 24.85
CA ILE A 124 -25.10 25.54 25.88
C ILE A 124 -23.89 24.60 25.62
N THR A 125 -22.96 24.63 26.58
CA THR A 125 -22.17 23.56 27.25
C THR A 125 -22.04 22.16 26.59
N PHE A 126 -20.81 21.61 26.47
CA PHE A 126 -20.27 20.50 27.29
C PHE A 126 -18.81 20.14 26.94
N ALA A 127 -18.13 19.66 27.97
CA ALA A 127 -16.69 19.50 28.19
C ALA A 127 -15.98 18.39 27.35
N PRO A 128 -14.63 18.40 27.30
CA PRO A 128 -13.83 17.41 26.56
C PRO A 128 -13.63 16.13 27.38
N ALA A 129 -13.64 14.97 26.71
CA ALA A 129 -13.26 13.70 27.32
C ALA A 129 -12.25 12.96 26.46
N CYS A 130 -11.13 12.63 27.09
CA CYS A 130 -9.96 11.93 26.61
C CYS A 130 -10.25 10.60 25.91
N GLY A 131 -9.45 10.28 24.90
CA GLY A 131 -9.34 8.94 24.32
C GLY A 131 -7.94 8.69 23.78
N ALA A 132 -6.94 8.72 24.67
CA ALA A 132 -5.58 8.27 24.41
C ALA A 132 -5.42 6.81 24.90
N VAL A 133 -5.29 5.84 23.99
CA VAL A 133 -4.84 4.45 24.25
C VAL A 133 -4.40 3.86 22.91
N ALA A 134 -3.29 3.17 22.68
CA ALA A 134 -2.01 3.04 23.35
C ALA A 134 -1.01 2.52 22.30
N LEU A 135 0.22 3.03 22.37
CA LEU A 135 1.39 2.60 21.62
C LEU A 135 1.87 1.25 22.19
N GLY A 136 1.63 0.15 21.46
CA GLY A 136 2.05 -1.19 21.80
C GLY A 136 3.41 -1.54 21.21
N LEU A 137 4.46 -1.24 21.98
CA LEU A 137 5.87 -1.54 21.77
C LEU A 137 6.11 -3.07 21.66
N PHE A 138 6.56 -3.58 20.51
CA PHE A 138 6.97 -5.00 20.38
C PHE A 138 8.50 -5.09 20.53
N LEU A 139 8.94 -5.37 21.76
CA LEU A 139 10.33 -5.56 22.15
C LEU A 139 10.67 -7.05 22.21
N ALA A 140 11.81 -7.37 21.61
CA ALA A 140 12.78 -8.39 22.02
C ALA A 140 12.32 -9.85 22.18
N ALA A 141 12.77 -10.68 21.23
CA ALA A 141 13.10 -12.08 21.50
C ALA A 141 14.43 -12.43 20.79
N MET A 142 15.54 -11.97 21.37
CA MET A 142 16.88 -12.51 21.15
C MET A 142 17.40 -12.89 22.53
N GLY A 143 17.46 -14.19 22.80
CA GLY A 143 17.84 -14.76 24.09
C GLY A 143 17.93 -16.28 24.01
N GLY A 144 18.73 -16.76 23.06
CA GLY A 144 19.07 -18.17 22.91
C GLY A 144 20.33 -18.50 23.72
N VAL A 145 20.16 -19.47 24.61
CA VAL A 145 21.03 -19.99 25.67
C VAL A 145 22.46 -20.39 25.25
N LEU A 146 23.43 -20.04 26.10
CA LEU A 146 24.72 -20.71 26.27
C LEU A 146 25.13 -20.47 27.74
N GLY A 147 25.31 -21.56 28.51
CA GLY A 147 25.73 -21.51 29.91
C GLY A 147 25.03 -22.55 30.76
#